data_AF-I1L431-F1
#
_entry.id   AF-I1L431-F1
#
_cell.length_a   1.000
_cell.length_b   1.000
_cell.length_c   1.000
_cell.angle_alpha   90.00
_cell.angle_beta   90.00
_cell.angle_gamma   90.00
#
_symmetry.space_group_name_H-M   'P 1'
#
loop_
_entity.id
_entity.type
_entity.pdbx_description
1 polymer ?
#
loop_
_entity_poly.entity_id
_entity_poly.type
_entity_poly.pdbx_seq_one_letter_code
_entity_poly.pdbx_strand_id
1 'polypeptide(L)'
;MSLLSDLINLNLSESTEKIVAEYIWVGGSGMDLRSKARTLPGPVSDPAKLPKWNYDGSSTDQAPGDDSEVILYPQAIFKDPFRRGNNILVICDVYTPAGEPLPTNKRYDAAKIFSHPDVAAEEPWYGIEQEYTLLQKDVNWPLGWPLGGFPGPQGPYYCGTGADKAYGRDIVDAHYKACIYAGINISGINGEVMPGQWEFQVGPSVGISAGDEVWAARYILERITEMAGVIVSFDPKPIPGDWNGAGAHSNYSTKSMRDEGGYEVIKKAIEKLGLRHKEHIAAYGEGNERRLTGRHETADINTFSWVRG
;
A
#
# COMPACT_ATOMS: atom_id res chain seq x y z
N MET A 1 -10.57 -31.15 -13.08
CA MET A 1 -10.76 -29.72 -12.78
C MET A 1 -11.40 -29.64 -11.39
N SER A 2 -10.88 -28.76 -10.54
CA SER A 2 -10.78 -28.95 -9.09
C SER A 2 -12.06 -28.58 -8.32
N LEU A 3 -12.57 -29.50 -7.51
CA LEU A 3 -13.69 -29.31 -6.58
C LEU A 3 -13.51 -28.09 -5.64
N LEU A 4 -12.28 -27.65 -5.39
CA LEU A 4 -12.00 -26.58 -4.43
C LEU A 4 -12.22 -25.17 -5.02
N SER A 5 -11.81 -24.93 -6.26
CA SER A 5 -12.02 -23.62 -6.90
C SER A 5 -13.50 -23.32 -7.12
N ASP A 6 -14.30 -24.36 -7.34
CA ASP A 6 -15.75 -24.23 -7.52
C ASP A 6 -16.41 -23.77 -6.21
N LEU A 7 -15.96 -24.29 -5.06
CA LEU A 7 -16.43 -23.88 -3.74
C LEU A 7 -16.01 -22.44 -3.38
N ILE A 8 -14.76 -22.07 -3.66
CA ILE A 8 -14.25 -20.70 -3.42
C ILE A 8 -15.05 -19.66 -4.21
N ASN A 9 -15.52 -20.04 -5.40
CA ASN A 9 -16.19 -19.14 -6.34
C ASN A 9 -17.73 -19.23 -6.30
N LEU A 10 -18.31 -19.85 -5.28
CA LEU A 10 -19.76 -19.91 -5.13
C LEU A 10 -20.37 -18.51 -5.11
N ASN A 11 -21.39 -18.31 -5.93
CA ASN A 11 -22.14 -17.06 -5.98
C ASN A 11 -23.17 -17.03 -4.84
N LEU A 12 -22.81 -16.42 -3.71
CA LEU A 12 -23.68 -16.37 -2.54
C LEU A 12 -25.01 -15.65 -2.77
N SER A 13 -25.10 -14.75 -3.75
CA SER A 13 -26.34 -13.99 -4.04
C SER A 13 -27.47 -14.86 -4.59
N GLU A 14 -27.16 -16.07 -5.07
CA GLU A 14 -28.19 -17.03 -5.48
C GLU A 14 -28.85 -17.74 -4.30
N SER A 15 -28.28 -17.63 -3.09
CA SER A 15 -28.70 -18.39 -1.91
C SER A 15 -29.09 -17.52 -0.71
N THR A 16 -28.53 -16.31 -0.58
CA THR A 16 -28.77 -15.45 0.58
C THR A 16 -28.37 -14.00 0.31
N GLU A 17 -28.93 -13.08 1.10
CA GLU A 17 -28.53 -11.66 1.13
C GLU A 17 -27.30 -11.40 2.01
N LYS A 18 -26.86 -12.39 2.80
CA LYS A 18 -25.69 -12.24 3.68
C LYS A 18 -24.44 -11.93 2.87
N ILE A 19 -23.58 -11.08 3.43
CA ILE A 19 -22.28 -10.75 2.84
C ILE A 19 -21.14 -11.13 3.79
N VAL A 20 -19.94 -11.27 3.24
CA VAL A 20 -18.69 -11.38 3.98
C VAL A 20 -17.98 -10.04 3.96
N ALA A 21 -17.59 -9.56 5.13
CA ALA A 21 -16.77 -8.35 5.31
C ALA A 21 -15.41 -8.74 5.90
N GLU A 22 -14.34 -8.48 5.15
CA GLU A 22 -12.94 -8.69 5.56
C GLU A 22 -12.42 -7.40 6.21
N TYR A 23 -12.22 -7.41 7.52
CA TYR A 23 -11.68 -6.27 8.26
C TYR A 23 -10.16 -6.34 8.21
N ILE A 24 -9.53 -5.27 7.73
CA ILE A 24 -8.09 -5.16 7.48
C ILE A 24 -7.51 -4.06 8.35
N TRP A 25 -6.39 -4.31 9.01
CA TRP A 25 -5.69 -3.33 9.84
C TRP A 25 -4.17 -3.50 9.76
N VAL A 26 -3.45 -2.46 10.19
CA VAL A 26 -1.99 -2.48 10.34
C VAL A 26 -1.62 -2.99 11.74
N GLY A 27 -0.72 -3.97 11.79
CA GLY A 27 -0.24 -4.62 13.01
C GLY A 27 0.83 -3.81 13.77
N GLY A 28 1.43 -4.46 14.77
CA GLY A 28 2.37 -3.83 15.71
C GLY A 28 3.69 -3.37 15.10
N SER A 29 4.12 -3.96 13.98
CA SER A 29 5.34 -3.48 13.30
C SER A 29 5.13 -2.16 12.55
N GLY A 30 3.88 -1.77 12.32
CA GLY A 30 3.53 -0.63 11.47
C GLY A 30 3.62 -0.92 9.96
N MET A 31 4.07 -2.11 9.56
CA MET A 31 4.16 -2.55 8.16
C MET A 31 3.39 -3.83 7.86
N ASP A 32 3.16 -4.68 8.86
CA ASP A 32 2.44 -5.95 8.71
C ASP A 32 0.92 -5.71 8.60
N LEU A 33 0.32 -6.17 7.50
CA LEU A 33 -1.12 -6.15 7.34
C LEU A 33 -1.75 -7.41 7.94
N ARG A 34 -2.88 -7.24 8.61
CA ARG A 34 -3.67 -8.32 9.22
C ARG A 34 -5.11 -8.21 8.77
N SER A 35 -5.80 -9.34 8.68
CA SER A 35 -7.23 -9.32 8.41
C SER A 35 -7.99 -10.47 9.03
N LYS A 36 -9.31 -10.29 9.18
CA LYS A 36 -10.25 -11.38 9.44
C LYS A 36 -11.65 -11.05 8.93
N ALA A 37 -12.43 -12.08 8.63
CA ALA A 37 -13.74 -11.94 8.04
C ALA A 37 -14.91 -12.21 9.02
N ARG A 38 -16.01 -11.46 8.86
CA ARG A 38 -17.31 -11.77 9.48
C ARG A 38 -18.43 -11.81 8.44
N THR A 39 -19.48 -12.55 8.77
CA THR A 39 -20.75 -12.48 8.04
C THR A 39 -21.58 -11.29 8.54
N LEU A 40 -22.12 -10.51 7.62
CA LEU A 40 -23.11 -9.46 7.89
C LEU A 40 -24.48 -9.86 7.31
N PRO A 41 -25.60 -9.35 7.88
CA PRO A 41 -26.94 -9.74 7.44
C PRO A 41 -27.28 -9.31 6.00
N GLY A 42 -26.61 -8.28 5.48
CA GLY A 42 -26.88 -7.72 4.16
C GLY A 42 -25.80 -6.72 3.70
N PRO A 43 -25.89 -6.21 2.46
CA PRO A 43 -24.95 -5.25 1.90
C PRO A 43 -24.85 -3.94 2.70
N VAL A 44 -23.64 -3.39 2.79
CA VAL A 44 -23.35 -2.11 3.45
C VAL A 44 -22.42 -1.28 2.56
N SER A 45 -22.75 -0.01 2.34
CA SER A 45 -21.97 0.92 1.51
C SER A 45 -21.40 2.12 2.28
N ASP A 46 -21.79 2.30 3.55
CA ASP A 46 -21.36 3.38 4.42
C ASP A 46 -20.51 2.79 5.56
N PRO A 47 -19.20 3.14 5.66
CA PRO A 47 -18.33 2.64 6.72
C PRO A 47 -18.89 2.86 8.13
N ALA A 48 -19.60 3.97 8.37
CA ALA A 48 -20.14 4.28 9.70
C ALA A 48 -21.28 3.33 10.13
N LYS A 49 -21.89 2.60 9.19
CA LYS A 49 -22.93 1.60 9.47
C LYS A 49 -22.37 0.20 9.72
N LEU A 50 -21.07 0.00 9.48
CA LEU A 50 -20.42 -1.27 9.81
C LEU A 50 -20.22 -1.38 11.33
N PRO A 51 -20.44 -2.57 11.92
CA PRO A 51 -20.15 -2.76 13.32
C PRO A 51 -18.65 -2.60 13.58
N LYS A 52 -18.29 -1.91 14.66
CA LYS A 52 -16.96 -2.05 15.25
C LYS A 52 -16.70 -3.52 15.58
N TRP A 53 -15.44 -3.89 15.60
CA TRP A 53 -15.05 -5.23 15.99
C TRP A 53 -13.80 -5.16 16.87
N ASN A 54 -13.32 -6.30 17.33
CA ASN A 54 -12.15 -6.39 18.17
C ASN A 54 -11.22 -7.48 17.63
N TYR A 55 -9.98 -7.53 18.10
CA TYR A 55 -9.05 -8.64 17.89
C TYR A 55 -8.12 -8.78 19.10
N ASP A 56 -7.36 -9.86 19.11
CA ASP A 56 -6.32 -10.11 20.11
C ASP A 56 -5.03 -9.36 19.72
N GLY A 57 -4.83 -8.20 20.35
CA GLY A 57 -3.66 -7.35 20.17
C GLY A 57 -2.36 -7.93 20.74
N SER A 58 -2.43 -8.92 21.64
CA SER A 58 -1.23 -9.59 22.15
C SER A 58 -0.56 -10.47 21.10
N SER A 59 -1.35 -10.96 20.13
CA SER A 59 -0.88 -11.73 18.97
C SER A 59 -0.35 -10.86 17.82
N THR A 60 -0.31 -9.54 18.01
CA THR A 60 0.11 -8.57 16.99
C THR A 60 1.00 -7.45 17.55
N ASP A 61 1.59 -7.64 18.73
CA ASP A 61 2.44 -6.65 19.42
C ASP A 61 1.77 -5.28 19.64
N GLN A 62 0.46 -5.29 19.91
CA GLN A 62 -0.35 -4.07 20.08
C GLN A 62 -0.99 -3.94 21.46
N ALA A 63 -0.98 -5.00 22.26
CA ALA A 63 -1.52 -5.01 23.62
C ALA A 63 -0.81 -6.08 24.48
N PRO A 64 -0.74 -5.93 25.80
CA PRO A 64 -0.25 -7.00 26.68
C PRO A 64 -1.25 -8.16 26.77
N GLY A 65 -0.82 -9.31 27.28
CA GLY A 65 -1.66 -10.53 27.32
C GLY A 65 -2.82 -10.48 28.32
N ASP A 66 -2.72 -9.69 29.38
CA ASP A 66 -3.74 -9.52 30.43
C ASP A 66 -4.81 -8.46 30.10
N ASP A 67 -4.54 -7.57 29.14
CA ASP A 67 -5.50 -6.62 28.56
C ASP A 67 -5.28 -6.57 27.04
N SER A 68 -5.65 -7.66 26.36
CA SER A 68 -5.27 -7.91 24.97
C SER A 68 -6.25 -7.38 23.93
N GLU A 69 -7.41 -6.85 24.34
CA GLU A 69 -8.44 -6.45 23.40
C GLU A 69 -8.09 -5.13 22.69
N VAL A 70 -8.10 -5.15 21.36
CA VAL A 70 -7.97 -3.94 20.53
C VAL A 70 -9.19 -3.82 19.63
N ILE A 71 -9.72 -2.61 19.48
CA ILE A 71 -10.96 -2.31 18.76
C ILE A 71 -10.66 -1.79 17.35
N LEU A 72 -11.32 -2.40 16.37
CA LEU A 72 -11.33 -2.05 14.96
C LEU A 72 -12.47 -1.08 14.65
N TYR A 73 -12.12 0.05 14.06
CA TYR A 73 -13.05 1.09 13.62
C TYR A 73 -13.08 1.09 12.09
N PRO A 74 -14.19 0.72 11.43
CA PRO A 74 -14.31 0.76 9.98
C PRO A 74 -14.15 2.18 9.43
N GLN A 75 -13.32 2.35 8.39
CA GLN A 75 -12.99 3.66 7.81
C GLN A 75 -13.28 3.76 6.31
N ALA A 76 -12.93 2.73 5.54
CA ALA A 76 -13.18 2.69 4.10
C ALA A 76 -13.69 1.31 3.68
N ILE A 77 -14.58 1.28 2.70
CA ILE A 77 -15.16 0.07 2.12
C ILE A 77 -14.71 -0.05 0.67
N PHE A 78 -14.22 -1.23 0.30
CA PHE A 78 -13.91 -1.61 -1.07
C PHE A 78 -14.61 -2.92 -1.41
N LYS A 79 -14.84 -3.21 -2.70
CA LYS A 79 -15.34 -4.53 -3.10
C LYS A 79 -14.24 -5.57 -2.92
N ASP A 80 -14.59 -6.76 -2.45
CA ASP A 80 -13.64 -7.87 -2.31
C ASP A 80 -13.40 -8.54 -3.67
N PRO A 81 -12.20 -8.40 -4.30
CA PRO A 81 -11.91 -9.00 -5.60
C PRO A 81 -11.74 -10.52 -5.53
N PHE A 82 -11.52 -11.09 -4.33
CA PHE A 82 -11.30 -12.51 -4.11
C PHE A 82 -12.62 -13.26 -3.95
N ARG A 83 -13.50 -12.74 -3.08
CA ARG A 83 -14.83 -13.35 -2.83
C ARG A 83 -15.89 -12.90 -3.82
N ARG A 84 -15.70 -11.73 -4.47
CA ARG A 84 -16.61 -11.15 -5.47
C ARG A 84 -18.03 -10.96 -4.94
N GLY A 85 -18.98 -10.69 -5.84
CA GLY A 85 -20.38 -10.43 -5.47
C GLY A 85 -20.51 -9.20 -4.57
N ASN A 86 -21.34 -9.29 -3.53
CA ASN A 86 -21.61 -8.20 -2.58
C ASN A 86 -20.63 -8.19 -1.39
N ASN A 87 -19.57 -9.00 -1.43
CA ASN A 87 -18.58 -9.08 -0.36
C ASN A 87 -17.62 -7.87 -0.40
N ILE A 88 -17.10 -7.49 0.76
CA ILE A 88 -16.35 -6.24 0.93
C ILE A 88 -15.04 -6.43 1.70
N LEU A 89 -14.06 -5.59 1.37
CA LEU A 89 -12.90 -5.30 2.19
C LEU A 89 -13.17 -4.04 3.01
N VAL A 90 -12.69 -4.00 4.24
CA VAL A 90 -12.92 -2.90 5.19
C VAL A 90 -11.60 -2.48 5.80
N ILE A 91 -11.06 -1.33 5.38
CA ILE A 91 -9.88 -0.72 6.04
C ILE A 91 -10.32 -0.18 7.39
N CYS A 92 -9.56 -0.52 8.43
CA CYS A 92 -9.87 -0.20 9.80
C CYS A 92 -8.74 0.58 10.49
N ASP A 93 -9.16 1.50 11.37
CA ASP A 93 -8.31 2.04 12.43
C ASP A 93 -8.29 1.12 13.65
N VAL A 94 -7.26 1.29 14.50
CA VAL A 94 -7.07 0.51 15.73
C VAL A 94 -7.05 1.40 16.97
N TYR A 95 -7.80 1.00 18.00
CA TYR A 95 -8.02 1.75 19.24
C TYR A 95 -8.02 0.84 20.46
N THR A 96 -7.68 1.40 21.62
CA THR A 96 -7.95 0.74 22.91
C THR A 96 -9.47 0.63 23.16
N PRO A 97 -9.92 -0.23 24.08
CA PRO A 97 -11.33 -0.27 24.51
C PRO A 97 -11.85 1.06 25.08
N ALA A 98 -10.95 1.89 25.63
CA ALA A 98 -11.26 3.23 26.12
C ALA A 98 -11.47 4.26 24.99
N GLY A 99 -11.18 3.91 23.73
CA GLY A 99 -11.35 4.78 22.57
C GLY A 99 -10.12 5.59 22.20
N GLU A 100 -8.96 5.29 22.77
CA GLU A 100 -7.69 5.97 22.47
C GLU A 100 -6.99 5.30 21.27
N PRO A 101 -6.43 6.06 20.31
CA PRO A 101 -5.70 5.49 19.18
C PRO A 101 -4.43 4.79 19.67
N LEU A 102 -4.14 3.60 19.14
CA LEU A 102 -2.87 2.93 19.47
C LEU A 102 -1.67 3.69 18.89
N PRO A 103 -0.44 3.53 19.44
CA PRO A 103 0.76 4.17 18.89
C PRO A 103 1.03 3.87 17.41
N THR A 104 0.60 2.71 16.91
CA THR A 104 0.70 2.30 15.50
C THR A 104 -0.44 2.82 14.62
N ASN A 105 -1.49 3.40 15.20
CA ASN A 105 -2.55 4.09 14.45
C ASN A 105 -2.07 5.46 13.97
N LYS A 106 -1.37 5.48 12.82
CA LYS A 106 -0.90 6.72 12.19
C LYS A 106 -2.00 7.46 11.43
N ARG A 107 -3.09 6.76 11.10
CA ARG A 107 -4.22 7.33 10.34
C ARG A 107 -4.99 8.36 11.16
N TYR A 108 -5.12 8.17 12.48
CA TYR A 108 -5.84 9.10 13.35
C TYR A 108 -5.31 10.54 13.28
N ASP A 109 -3.99 10.74 13.43
CA ASP A 109 -3.40 12.09 13.35
C ASP A 109 -3.39 12.64 11.93
N ALA A 110 -3.22 11.79 10.91
CA ALA A 110 -3.39 12.20 9.51
C ALA A 110 -4.81 12.70 9.24
N ALA A 111 -5.83 12.01 9.76
CA ALA A 111 -7.22 12.40 9.63
C ALA A 111 -7.50 13.77 10.28
N LYS A 112 -6.87 14.06 11.43
CA LYS A 112 -6.96 15.40 12.05
C LYS A 112 -6.39 16.49 11.14
N ILE A 113 -5.22 16.25 10.54
CA ILE A 113 -4.57 17.21 9.64
C ILE A 113 -5.46 17.47 8.41
N PHE A 114 -5.96 16.41 7.78
CA PHE A 114 -6.83 16.56 6.59
C PHE A 114 -8.23 17.12 6.91
N SER A 115 -8.67 16.99 8.17
CA SER A 115 -9.91 17.62 8.64
C SER A 115 -9.72 19.10 9.02
N HIS A 116 -8.49 19.60 9.10
CA HIS A 116 -8.25 21.01 9.39
C HIS A 116 -8.82 21.88 8.25
N PRO A 117 -9.66 22.90 8.54
CA PRO A 117 -10.35 23.67 7.51
C PRO A 117 -9.42 24.25 6.43
N ASP A 118 -8.27 24.80 6.81
CA ASP A 118 -7.30 25.36 5.86
C ASP A 118 -6.67 24.30 4.95
N VAL A 119 -6.48 23.07 5.45
CA VAL A 119 -5.95 21.95 4.66
C VAL A 119 -7.03 21.42 3.73
N ALA A 120 -8.25 21.23 4.24
CA ALA A 120 -9.38 20.76 3.45
C ALA A 120 -9.72 21.72 2.30
N ALA A 121 -9.64 23.04 2.53
CA ALA A 121 -9.88 24.06 1.50
C ALA A 121 -8.85 24.04 0.36
N GLU A 122 -7.61 23.60 0.65
CA GLU A 122 -6.55 23.44 -0.35
C GLU A 122 -6.64 22.13 -1.15
N GLU A 123 -7.59 21.23 -0.85
CA GLU A 123 -7.86 20.00 -1.60
C GLU A 123 -6.57 19.24 -2.01
N PRO A 124 -5.76 18.78 -1.03
CA PRO A 124 -4.45 18.16 -1.30
C PRO A 124 -4.63 16.83 -2.03
N TRP A 125 -4.03 16.73 -3.21
CA TRP A 125 -3.99 15.53 -4.03
C TRP A 125 -2.66 14.82 -3.85
N TYR A 126 -2.73 13.49 -3.78
CA TYR A 126 -1.58 12.60 -3.76
C TYR A 126 -1.66 11.59 -4.89
N GLY A 127 -0.54 11.38 -5.59
CA GLY A 127 -0.32 10.23 -6.46
C GLY A 127 0.91 9.49 -5.96
N ILE A 128 0.75 8.28 -5.46
CA ILE A 128 1.83 7.52 -4.82
C ILE A 128 2.23 6.35 -5.72
N GLU A 129 3.51 6.30 -6.06
CA GLU A 129 4.18 5.27 -6.87
C GLU A 129 4.77 4.23 -5.93
N GLN A 130 4.11 3.08 -5.76
CA GLN A 130 4.58 2.01 -4.89
C GLN A 130 5.44 1.02 -5.68
N GLU A 131 6.75 1.07 -5.47
CA GLU A 131 7.65 0.03 -5.95
C GLU A 131 7.71 -1.14 -4.96
N TYR A 132 7.92 -2.35 -5.49
CA TYR A 132 8.05 -3.56 -4.69
C TYR A 132 8.85 -4.62 -5.45
N THR A 133 9.40 -5.59 -4.71
CA THR A 133 10.14 -6.72 -5.32
C THR A 133 9.46 -8.04 -4.99
N LEU A 134 9.29 -8.88 -6.02
CA LEU A 134 8.78 -10.24 -5.89
C LEU A 134 9.93 -11.20 -5.57
N LEU A 135 9.75 -12.05 -4.56
CA LEU A 135 10.75 -12.98 -4.05
C LEU A 135 10.21 -14.42 -4.07
N GLN A 136 11.09 -15.37 -4.37
CA GLN A 136 10.85 -16.80 -4.29
C GLN A 136 10.70 -17.20 -2.82
N LYS A 137 9.58 -17.86 -2.49
CA LYS A 137 9.18 -18.17 -1.11
C LYS A 137 10.23 -18.90 -0.29
N ASP A 138 10.83 -19.96 -0.84
CA ASP A 138 11.65 -20.88 -0.04
C ASP A 138 13.09 -20.38 0.19
N VAL A 139 13.57 -19.47 -0.66
CA VAL A 139 14.97 -19.01 -0.66
C VAL A 139 15.11 -17.51 -0.42
N ASN A 140 13.99 -16.78 -0.36
CA ASN A 140 13.94 -15.34 -0.21
C ASN A 140 14.85 -14.60 -1.22
N TRP A 141 14.83 -15.06 -2.48
CA TRP A 141 15.64 -14.55 -3.59
C TRP A 141 14.74 -14.01 -4.70
N PRO A 142 15.11 -12.96 -5.47
CA PRO A 142 14.17 -12.34 -6.39
C PRO A 142 13.61 -13.31 -7.45
N LEU A 143 12.35 -13.09 -7.81
CA LEU A 143 11.64 -13.92 -8.78
C LEU A 143 12.32 -13.82 -10.15
N GLY A 144 12.59 -14.97 -10.78
CA GLY A 144 13.30 -15.04 -12.06
C GLY A 144 14.83 -15.06 -11.96
N TRP A 145 15.39 -14.87 -10.78
CA TRP A 145 16.84 -14.94 -10.59
C TRP A 145 17.31 -16.38 -10.40
N PRO A 146 18.49 -16.74 -10.94
CA PRO A 146 19.09 -18.05 -10.69
C PRO A 146 19.45 -18.19 -9.20
N LEU A 147 19.21 -19.36 -8.62
CA LEU A 147 19.55 -19.64 -7.23
C LEU A 147 21.05 -19.44 -6.97
N GLY A 148 21.38 -18.61 -5.99
CA GLY A 148 22.77 -18.28 -5.64
C GLY A 148 23.52 -17.46 -6.71
N GLY A 149 22.80 -16.92 -7.70
CA GLY A 149 23.38 -16.14 -8.78
C GLY A 149 22.57 -14.89 -9.12
N PHE A 150 23.01 -14.21 -10.17
CA PHE A 150 22.43 -12.98 -10.68
C PHE A 150 22.02 -13.16 -12.14
N PRO A 151 20.95 -12.48 -12.61
CA PRO A 151 20.67 -12.37 -14.03
C PRO A 151 21.69 -11.43 -14.71
N GLY A 152 21.50 -11.13 -16.00
CA GLY A 152 22.29 -10.09 -16.67
C GLY A 152 22.16 -8.72 -15.99
N PRO A 153 23.06 -7.77 -16.24
CA PRO A 153 23.02 -6.44 -15.63
C PRO A 153 21.72 -5.69 -15.96
N GLN A 154 21.38 -4.69 -15.14
CA GLN A 154 20.22 -3.83 -15.35
C GLN A 154 20.25 -3.13 -16.71
N GLY A 155 19.06 -2.87 -17.28
CA GLY A 155 18.93 -2.27 -18.61
C GLY A 155 17.73 -2.82 -19.39
N PRO A 156 17.64 -4.13 -19.68
CA PRO A 156 16.57 -4.69 -20.49
C PRO A 156 15.24 -4.89 -19.74
N TYR A 157 15.22 -4.71 -18.41
CA TYR A 157 14.09 -5.10 -17.55
C TYR A 157 13.02 -4.01 -17.42
N TYR A 158 13.42 -2.74 -17.31
CA TYR A 158 12.49 -1.62 -17.19
C TYR A 158 11.53 -1.59 -18.39
N CYS A 159 10.23 -1.64 -18.12
CA CYS A 159 9.17 -1.78 -19.13
C CYS A 159 9.38 -2.94 -20.14
N GLY A 160 10.18 -3.95 -19.77
CA GLY A 160 10.57 -5.05 -20.65
C GLY A 160 9.43 -6.02 -20.95
N THR A 161 9.50 -6.68 -22.11
CA THR A 161 8.57 -7.73 -22.52
C THR A 161 9.34 -8.97 -22.97
N GLY A 162 8.87 -10.16 -22.57
CA GLY A 162 9.51 -11.44 -22.83
C GLY A 162 9.83 -12.21 -21.55
N ALA A 163 9.86 -13.54 -21.65
CA ALA A 163 10.11 -14.43 -20.52
C ALA A 163 11.50 -14.28 -19.90
N ASP A 164 12.44 -13.69 -20.63
CA ASP A 164 13.82 -13.38 -20.22
C ASP A 164 13.96 -12.02 -19.51
N LYS A 165 12.88 -11.22 -19.45
CA LYS A 165 12.91 -9.83 -18.96
C LYS A 165 11.87 -9.55 -17.88
N ALA A 166 10.63 -10.01 -18.05
CA ALA A 166 9.50 -9.65 -17.20
C ALA A 166 9.04 -10.85 -16.35
N TYR A 167 9.45 -10.87 -15.08
CA TYR A 167 9.17 -11.95 -14.13
C TYR A 167 7.99 -11.59 -13.21
N GLY A 168 6.91 -12.36 -13.23
CA GLY A 168 5.74 -12.14 -12.35
C GLY A 168 4.66 -11.21 -12.90
N ARG A 169 4.58 -11.01 -14.22
CA ARG A 169 3.56 -10.15 -14.85
C ARG A 169 2.12 -10.62 -14.58
N ASP A 170 1.92 -11.91 -14.38
CA ASP A 170 0.64 -12.50 -14.00
C ASP A 170 0.12 -11.96 -12.66
N ILE A 171 0.99 -11.83 -11.66
CA ILE A 171 0.68 -11.21 -10.35
C ILE A 171 0.28 -9.74 -10.56
N VAL A 172 1.06 -9.01 -11.36
CA VAL A 172 0.89 -7.57 -11.59
C VAL A 172 -0.42 -7.27 -12.32
N ASP A 173 -0.70 -7.99 -13.41
CA ASP A 173 -1.93 -7.77 -14.20
C ASP A 173 -3.18 -8.24 -13.42
N ALA A 174 -3.06 -9.26 -12.58
CA ALA A 174 -4.13 -9.68 -11.67
C ALA A 174 -4.39 -8.62 -10.59
N HIS A 175 -3.34 -8.08 -9.98
CA HIS A 175 -3.41 -7.01 -8.99
C HIS A 175 -4.05 -5.76 -9.57
N TYR A 176 -3.63 -5.35 -10.77
CA TYR A 176 -4.18 -4.16 -11.41
C TYR A 176 -5.70 -4.27 -11.60
N LYS A 177 -6.18 -5.40 -12.14
CA LYS A 177 -7.62 -5.66 -12.31
C LYS A 177 -8.36 -5.78 -10.97
N ALA A 178 -7.73 -6.38 -9.96
CA ALA A 178 -8.31 -6.53 -8.64
C ALA A 178 -8.51 -5.16 -7.96
N CYS A 179 -7.53 -4.26 -8.06
CA CYS A 179 -7.64 -2.88 -7.58
C CYS A 179 -8.74 -2.09 -8.31
N ILE A 180 -8.81 -2.17 -9.65
CA ILE A 180 -9.89 -1.54 -10.43
C ILE A 180 -11.25 -2.07 -9.98
N TYR A 181 -11.40 -3.40 -9.84
CA TYR A 181 -12.65 -4.02 -9.38
C TYR A 181 -13.03 -3.56 -7.96
N ALA A 182 -12.05 -3.47 -7.06
CA ALA A 182 -12.24 -3.05 -5.68
C ALA A 182 -12.71 -1.60 -5.56
N GLY A 183 -12.41 -0.77 -6.58
CA GLY A 183 -12.70 0.67 -6.60
C GLY A 183 -11.54 1.53 -6.11
N ILE A 184 -10.31 0.97 -6.06
CA ILE A 184 -9.09 1.73 -5.77
C ILE A 184 -8.76 2.58 -7.00
N ASN A 185 -8.35 3.84 -6.80
CA ASN A 185 -7.96 4.73 -7.89
C ASN A 185 -6.53 4.43 -8.38
N ILE A 186 -6.31 3.20 -8.83
CA ILE A 186 -5.05 2.76 -9.43
C ILE A 186 -4.90 3.38 -10.83
N SER A 187 -3.83 4.13 -11.06
CA SER A 187 -3.63 4.91 -12.28
C SER A 187 -2.68 4.27 -13.28
N GLY A 188 -1.85 3.33 -12.86
CA GLY A 188 -0.95 2.62 -13.75
C GLY A 188 -0.11 1.55 -13.07
N ILE A 189 0.68 0.87 -13.90
CA ILE A 189 1.66 -0.15 -13.52
C ILE A 189 2.84 -0.13 -14.51
N ASN A 190 4.03 -0.54 -14.07
CA ASN A 190 5.16 -0.81 -14.95
C ASN A 190 6.12 -1.83 -14.32
N GLY A 191 6.92 -2.48 -15.19
CA GLY A 191 8.07 -3.26 -14.74
C GLY A 191 9.24 -2.34 -14.43
N GLU A 192 9.87 -2.53 -13.29
CA GLU A 192 10.93 -1.66 -12.80
C GLU A 192 12.33 -2.06 -13.28
N VAL A 193 13.32 -1.25 -12.94
CA VAL A 193 14.72 -1.41 -13.40
C VAL A 193 15.34 -2.73 -12.94
N MET A 194 15.09 -3.17 -11.72
CA MET A 194 15.59 -4.45 -11.20
C MET A 194 14.69 -5.61 -11.67
N PRO A 195 15.24 -6.71 -12.20
CA PRO A 195 14.44 -7.86 -12.61
C PRO A 195 13.68 -8.46 -11.43
N GLY A 196 12.35 -8.59 -11.57
CA GLY A 196 11.45 -9.02 -10.49
C GLY A 196 10.93 -7.88 -9.62
N GLN A 197 11.35 -6.64 -9.88
CA GLN A 197 10.79 -5.41 -9.30
C GLN A 197 9.69 -4.86 -10.20
N TRP A 198 8.67 -4.27 -9.57
CA TRP A 198 7.50 -3.72 -10.22
C TRP A 198 7.00 -2.49 -9.49
N GLU A 199 6.17 -1.71 -10.16
CA GLU A 199 5.50 -0.54 -9.59
C GLU A 199 4.00 -0.56 -9.89
N PHE A 200 3.21 -0.03 -8.96
CA PHE A 200 1.85 0.43 -9.22
C PHE A 200 1.66 1.85 -8.69
N GLN A 201 0.82 2.64 -9.36
CA GLN A 201 0.52 4.00 -8.94
C GLN A 201 -0.92 4.12 -8.45
N VAL A 202 -1.13 4.76 -7.29
CA VAL A 202 -2.46 5.08 -6.74
C VAL A 202 -2.63 6.60 -6.74
N GLY A 203 -3.68 7.09 -7.39
CA GLY A 203 -4.08 8.48 -7.40
C GLY A 203 -4.25 9.08 -8.80
N PRO A 204 -4.69 10.35 -8.90
CA PRO A 204 -4.75 11.31 -7.79
C PRO A 204 -5.89 11.03 -6.80
N SER A 205 -5.57 10.93 -5.52
CA SER A 205 -6.51 10.72 -4.41
C SER A 205 -6.39 11.84 -3.37
N VAL A 206 -7.50 12.21 -2.73
CA VAL A 206 -7.59 13.41 -1.89
C VAL A 206 -7.36 13.07 -0.42
N GLY A 207 -6.39 13.74 0.19
CA GLY A 207 -6.17 13.71 1.64
C GLY A 207 -6.09 12.28 2.22
N ILE A 208 -6.99 11.97 3.15
CA ILE A 208 -6.97 10.70 3.90
C ILE A 208 -7.20 9.47 3.02
N SER A 209 -7.93 9.60 1.89
CA SER A 209 -8.24 8.45 1.04
C SER A 209 -7.00 7.88 0.35
N ALA A 210 -5.98 8.71 0.08
CA ALA A 210 -4.74 8.25 -0.52
C ALA A 210 -4.04 7.19 0.34
N GLY A 211 -4.01 7.38 1.67
CA GLY A 211 -3.48 6.39 2.60
C GLY A 211 -4.34 5.13 2.65
N ASP A 212 -5.66 5.28 2.71
CA ASP A 212 -6.61 4.17 2.77
C ASP A 212 -6.51 3.27 1.52
N GLU A 213 -6.42 3.88 0.34
CA GLU A 213 -6.30 3.19 -0.95
C GLU A 213 -4.95 2.50 -1.13
N VAL A 214 -3.83 3.13 -0.74
CA VAL A 214 -2.49 2.50 -0.83
C VAL A 214 -2.40 1.27 0.09
N TRP A 215 -2.92 1.34 1.32
CA TRP A 215 -2.94 0.18 2.22
C TRP A 215 -3.86 -0.93 1.71
N ALA A 216 -5.01 -0.60 1.14
CA ALA A 216 -5.88 -1.58 0.48
C ALA A 216 -5.18 -2.22 -0.74
N ALA A 217 -4.46 -1.44 -1.54
CA ALA A 217 -3.71 -1.93 -2.70
C ALA A 217 -2.58 -2.87 -2.28
N ARG A 218 -1.84 -2.56 -1.21
CA ARG A 218 -0.82 -3.44 -0.63
C ARG A 218 -1.43 -4.76 -0.13
N TYR A 219 -2.57 -4.71 0.55
CA TYR A 219 -3.28 -5.90 1.00
C TYR A 219 -3.66 -6.81 -0.17
N ILE A 220 -4.24 -6.23 -1.24
CA ILE A 220 -4.63 -7.00 -2.42
C ILE A 220 -3.39 -7.62 -3.10
N LEU A 221 -2.29 -6.87 -3.19
CA LEU A 221 -1.03 -7.38 -3.75
C LEU A 221 -0.52 -8.60 -2.96
N GLU A 222 -0.41 -8.46 -1.65
CA GLU A 222 0.11 -9.52 -0.78
C GLU A 222 -0.77 -10.79 -0.83
N ARG A 223 -2.10 -10.63 -0.86
CA ARG A 223 -3.06 -11.74 -1.04
C ARG A 223 -2.95 -12.41 -2.42
N ILE A 224 -2.63 -11.67 -3.48
CA ILE A 224 -2.38 -12.27 -4.81
C ILE A 224 -1.06 -13.02 -4.81
N THR A 225 -0.01 -12.47 -4.19
CA THR A 225 1.28 -13.17 -4.07
C THR A 225 1.17 -14.43 -3.21
N GLU A 226 0.33 -14.43 -2.16
CA GLU A 226 -0.03 -15.61 -1.38
C GLU A 226 -0.59 -16.73 -2.28
N MET A 227 -1.55 -16.40 -3.15
CA MET A 227 -2.13 -17.36 -4.10
C MET A 227 -1.13 -17.88 -5.14
N ALA A 228 -0.14 -17.05 -5.51
CA ALA A 228 0.93 -17.41 -6.43
C ALA A 228 2.09 -18.16 -5.75
N GLY A 229 2.12 -18.24 -4.41
CA GLY A 229 3.26 -18.82 -3.68
C GLY A 229 4.53 -17.98 -3.76
N VAL A 230 4.38 -16.66 -3.90
CA VAL A 230 5.45 -15.66 -4.02
C VAL A 230 5.42 -14.75 -2.80
N ILE A 231 6.58 -14.23 -2.39
CA ILE A 231 6.69 -13.23 -1.33
C ILE A 231 6.79 -11.85 -1.98
N VAL A 232 6.11 -10.85 -1.43
CA VAL A 232 6.33 -9.43 -1.77
C VAL A 232 7.20 -8.79 -0.70
N SER A 233 8.16 -7.96 -1.12
CA SER A 233 8.96 -7.12 -0.24
C SER A 233 8.78 -5.64 -0.59
N PHE A 234 8.53 -4.84 0.45
CA PHE A 234 8.57 -3.37 0.42
C PHE A 234 9.87 -2.82 1.05
N ASP A 235 10.88 -3.67 1.26
CA ASP A 235 12.20 -3.21 1.74
C ASP A 235 12.81 -2.24 0.73
N PRO A 236 13.33 -1.07 1.17
CA PRO A 236 13.85 -0.05 0.26
C PRO A 236 15.11 -0.50 -0.50
N LYS A 237 15.81 -1.55 -0.06
CA LYS A 237 17.00 -2.09 -0.73
C LYS A 237 17.07 -3.60 -0.52
N PRO A 238 16.25 -4.39 -1.26
CA PRO A 238 16.11 -5.82 -1.02
C PRO A 238 17.38 -6.60 -1.38
N ILE A 239 18.13 -6.13 -2.38
CA ILE A 239 19.40 -6.73 -2.80
C ILE A 239 20.51 -5.66 -2.73
N PRO A 240 21.63 -5.94 -2.03
CA PRO A 240 22.76 -5.02 -1.97
C PRO A 240 23.53 -4.97 -3.31
N GLY A 241 24.32 -3.92 -3.50
CA GLY A 241 25.17 -3.76 -4.68
C GLY A 241 24.48 -2.98 -5.80
N ASP A 242 24.84 -3.33 -7.04
CA ASP A 242 24.52 -2.60 -8.28
C ASP A 242 23.12 -2.93 -8.82
N TRP A 243 22.13 -2.88 -7.93
CA TRP A 243 20.71 -3.12 -8.22
C TRP A 243 19.89 -1.96 -7.68
N ASN A 244 18.82 -1.56 -8.35
CA ASN A 244 17.97 -0.48 -7.86
C ASN A 244 17.34 -0.81 -6.50
N GLY A 245 17.05 0.23 -5.71
CA GLY A 245 16.23 0.09 -4.52
C GLY A 245 14.75 0.28 -4.87
N ALA A 246 13.88 0.12 -3.87
CA ALA A 246 12.43 0.33 -4.01
C ALA A 246 11.98 1.66 -3.38
N GLY A 247 11.36 2.50 -4.18
CA GLY A 247 10.76 3.78 -3.80
C GLY A 247 9.27 3.73 -3.42
N ALA A 248 8.80 4.85 -2.88
CA ALA A 248 7.38 5.16 -2.69
C ALA A 248 7.14 6.63 -3.09
N HIS A 249 7.45 6.99 -4.35
CA HIS A 249 7.45 8.41 -4.74
C HIS A 249 6.06 9.01 -4.57
N SER A 250 6.01 10.22 -4.01
CA SER A 250 4.76 10.89 -3.66
C SER A 250 4.62 12.17 -4.46
N ASN A 251 3.84 12.09 -5.53
CA ASN A 251 3.36 13.24 -6.28
C ASN A 251 2.36 14.01 -5.42
N TYR A 252 2.48 15.33 -5.35
CA TYR A 252 1.67 16.17 -4.48
C TYR A 252 1.25 17.47 -5.19
N SER A 253 0.00 17.87 -4.99
CA SER A 253 -0.46 19.22 -5.34
C SER A 253 -1.59 19.69 -4.42
N THR A 254 -1.65 20.99 -4.19
CA THR A 254 -2.86 21.64 -3.67
C THR A 254 -3.64 22.31 -4.80
N LYS A 255 -4.86 22.75 -4.51
CA LYS A 255 -5.69 23.57 -5.41
C LYS A 255 -4.91 24.78 -5.91
N SER A 256 -4.29 25.54 -5.00
CA SER A 256 -3.48 26.72 -5.35
C SER A 256 -2.27 26.38 -6.24
N MET A 257 -1.71 25.16 -6.14
CA MET A 257 -0.64 24.72 -7.04
C MET A 257 -1.12 24.37 -8.45
N ARG A 258 -2.38 23.95 -8.59
CA ARG A 258 -2.99 23.57 -9.88
C ARG A 258 -3.58 24.77 -10.62
N ASP A 259 -3.85 25.86 -9.93
CA ASP A 259 -4.38 27.11 -10.50
C ASP A 259 -3.31 27.98 -11.18
N GLU A 260 -3.74 29.05 -11.85
CA GLU A 260 -2.85 29.98 -12.55
C GLU A 260 -1.81 30.59 -11.60
N GLY A 261 -0.53 30.55 -11.99
CA GLY A 261 0.58 30.98 -11.14
C GLY A 261 1.03 29.96 -10.08
N GLY A 262 0.44 28.76 -10.07
CA GLY A 262 0.71 27.71 -9.07
C GLY A 262 2.17 27.24 -8.98
N TYR A 263 2.99 27.44 -10.02
CA TYR A 263 4.43 27.11 -9.97
C TYR A 263 5.18 27.89 -8.88
N GLU A 264 4.79 29.13 -8.57
CA GLU A 264 5.39 29.88 -7.47
C GLU A 264 4.95 29.34 -6.10
N VAL A 265 3.77 28.74 -6.01
CA VAL A 265 3.30 28.01 -4.81
C VAL A 265 4.12 26.73 -4.63
N ILE A 266 4.41 26.01 -5.73
CA ILE A 266 5.25 24.81 -5.73
C ILE A 266 6.66 25.14 -5.19
N LYS A 267 7.31 26.19 -5.68
CA LYS A 267 8.64 26.59 -5.18
C LYS A 267 8.63 26.88 -3.68
N LYS A 268 7.63 27.63 -3.19
CA LYS A 268 7.47 27.92 -1.75
C LYS A 268 7.26 26.64 -0.93
N ALA A 269 6.57 25.64 -1.48
CA ALA A 269 6.41 24.35 -0.82
C ALA A 269 7.75 23.60 -0.76
N ILE A 270 8.49 23.53 -1.87
CA ILE A 270 9.82 22.89 -1.94
C ILE A 270 10.80 23.54 -0.95
N GLU A 271 10.81 24.88 -0.83
CA GLU A 271 11.62 25.59 0.16
C GLU A 271 11.31 25.14 1.59
N LYS A 272 10.02 25.00 1.93
CA LYS A 272 9.58 24.49 3.24
C LYS A 272 9.97 23.03 3.46
N LEU A 273 9.92 22.19 2.43
CA LEU A 273 10.39 20.79 2.50
C LEU A 273 11.88 20.72 2.82
N GLY A 274 12.69 21.57 2.19
CA GLY A 274 14.14 21.63 2.43
C GLY A 274 14.49 21.98 3.87
N LEU A 275 13.71 22.85 4.51
CA LEU A 275 13.90 23.23 5.93
C LEU A 275 13.58 22.10 6.92
N ARG A 276 12.84 21.08 6.48
CA ARG A 276 12.32 19.97 7.30
C ARG A 276 12.85 18.61 6.84
N HIS A 277 13.87 18.61 5.98
CA HIS A 277 14.41 17.40 5.35
C HIS A 277 14.76 16.32 6.36
N LYS A 278 15.45 16.69 7.45
CA LYS A 278 15.89 15.74 8.48
C LYS A 278 14.71 15.06 9.17
N GLU A 279 13.68 15.83 9.52
CA GLU A 279 12.48 15.30 10.17
C GLU A 279 11.64 14.45 9.21
N HIS A 280 11.62 14.79 7.93
CA HIS A 280 10.95 14.01 6.90
C HIS A 280 11.65 12.66 6.65
N ILE A 281 12.98 12.65 6.52
CA ILE A 281 13.77 11.42 6.39
C ILE A 281 13.51 10.46 7.55
N ALA A 282 13.40 10.97 8.78
CA ALA A 282 13.08 10.14 9.95
C ALA A 282 11.70 9.46 9.89
N ALA A 283 10.79 9.96 9.05
CA ALA A 283 9.44 9.42 8.87
C ALA A 283 9.22 8.72 7.52
N TYR A 284 10.17 8.76 6.59
CA TYR A 284 10.04 8.21 5.22
C TYR A 284 10.32 6.70 5.12
N GLY A 285 10.47 6.03 6.26
CA GLY A 285 10.67 4.59 6.36
C GLY A 285 12.09 4.22 6.79
N GLU A 286 12.18 3.20 7.64
CA GLU A 286 13.43 2.64 8.12
C GLU A 286 14.18 1.90 6.99
N GLY A 287 15.52 1.89 7.02
CA GLY A 287 16.35 1.23 6.01
C GLY A 287 16.66 2.08 4.77
N ASN A 288 16.10 3.29 4.66
CA ASN A 288 16.32 4.19 3.53
C ASN A 288 17.78 4.62 3.35
N GLU A 289 18.60 4.57 4.39
CA GLU A 289 20.05 4.83 4.31
C GLU A 289 20.77 3.87 3.35
N ARG A 290 20.20 2.68 3.10
CA ARG A 290 20.71 1.70 2.13
C ARG A 290 20.32 2.02 0.69
N ARG A 291 19.27 2.83 0.50
CA ARG A 291 18.70 3.20 -0.80
C ARG A 291 19.18 4.57 -1.28
N LEU A 292 19.00 5.59 -0.44
CA LEU A 292 19.26 7.01 -0.73
C LEU A 292 20.76 7.33 -0.66
N THR A 293 21.48 6.96 -1.72
CA THR A 293 22.96 6.95 -1.75
C THR A 293 23.54 7.92 -2.79
N GLY A 294 22.71 8.65 -3.53
CA GLY A 294 23.15 9.46 -4.68
C GLY A 294 23.38 8.65 -5.96
N ARG A 295 23.12 7.35 -5.95
CA ARG A 295 23.23 6.42 -7.10
C ARG A 295 21.87 5.79 -7.39
N HIS A 296 21.75 5.09 -8.52
CA HIS A 296 20.52 4.37 -8.91
C HIS A 296 19.30 5.28 -8.84
N GLU A 297 19.40 6.44 -9.50
CA GLU A 297 18.30 7.41 -9.60
C GLU A 297 17.81 7.96 -8.25
N THR A 298 18.63 7.90 -7.19
CA THR A 298 18.32 8.50 -5.88
C THR A 298 19.21 9.67 -5.53
N ALA A 299 18.72 10.58 -4.68
CA ALA A 299 19.54 11.56 -3.99
C ALA A 299 20.27 10.95 -2.78
N ASP A 300 21.35 11.59 -2.32
CA ASP A 300 22.00 11.25 -1.05
C ASP A 300 21.09 11.62 0.13
N ILE A 301 20.97 10.71 1.12
CA ILE A 301 20.04 10.86 2.25
C ILE A 301 20.26 12.16 3.06
N ASN A 302 21.49 12.69 3.09
CA ASN A 302 21.83 13.88 3.86
C ASN A 302 21.63 15.18 3.08
N THR A 303 21.37 15.10 1.79
CA THR A 303 21.37 16.26 0.89
C THR A 303 20.00 16.47 0.27
N PHE A 304 19.31 17.55 0.68
CA PHE A 304 18.11 17.98 -0.01
C PHE A 304 18.47 18.65 -1.33
N SER A 305 17.87 18.20 -2.43
CA SER A 305 18.02 18.81 -3.74
C SER A 305 16.73 18.66 -4.54
N TRP A 306 16.53 19.54 -5.52
CA TRP A 306 15.42 19.46 -6.46
C TRP A 306 15.86 20.03 -7.81
N VAL A 307 15.21 19.56 -8.87
CA VAL A 307 15.43 20.04 -10.23
C VAL A 307 14.11 20.39 -10.88
N ARG A 308 14.15 21.22 -11.92
CA ARG A 308 12.99 21.47 -12.77
C ARG A 308 12.88 20.33 -13.77
N GLY A 309 11.76 19.61 -13.72
CA GLY A 309 11.32 18.69 -14.79
C GLY A 309 10.81 19.43 -16.01
#